data_AF-A0A328AY60-F1
#
_entry.id   AF-A0A328AY60-F1
#
_cell.length_a   1.000
_cell.length_b   1.000
_cell.length_c   1.000
_cell.angle_alpha   90.00
_cell.angle_beta   90.00
_cell.angle_gamma   90.00
#
_symmetry.space_group_name_H-M   'P 1'
#
loop_
_entity.id
_entity.type
_entity.pdbx_description
1 polymer ?
#
loop_
_entity_poly.entity_id
_entity_poly.type
_entity_poly.pdbx_seq_one_letter_code
_entity_poly.pdbx_strand_id
1 'polypeptide(L)'
;MKAGDLSGDLERWRADRGSLPTDREARRELLERLRAWKAQHDQDRARQPGPFLQMAWDAVFSDEDDQVAEAIRQLEDALAQS
;
A
#
# COMPACT_ATOMS: atom_id res chain seq x y z
N MET A 1 1.97 13.36 9.26
CA MET A 1 1.50 11.98 9.52
C MET A 1 2.74 11.12 9.61
N LYS A 2 3.00 10.42 10.74
CA LYS A 2 4.00 9.35 10.69
C LYS A 2 3.34 8.25 9.87
N ALA A 3 3.68 8.17 8.58
CA ALA A 3 3.40 6.97 7.82
C ALA A 3 3.96 5.83 8.66
N GLY A 4 3.12 4.85 9.00
CA GLY A 4 3.62 3.56 9.45
C GLY A 4 4.69 3.11 8.46
N ASP A 5 5.72 2.43 8.95
CA ASP A 5 6.81 1.96 8.11
C ASP A 5 6.25 1.06 7.01
N LEU A 6 6.12 1.62 5.79
CA LEU A 6 5.52 0.95 4.63
C LEU A 6 6.17 -0.40 4.39
N SER A 7 7.50 -0.45 4.54
CA SER A 7 8.27 -1.67 4.40
C SER A 7 7.82 -2.74 5.39
N GLY A 8 7.59 -2.37 6.65
CA GLY A 8 7.07 -3.27 7.68
C GLY A 8 5.63 -3.73 7.42
N ASP A 9 4.77 -2.84 6.94
CA ASP A 9 3.38 -3.18 6.56
C ASP A 9 3.36 -4.15 5.35
N LEU A 10 4.21 -3.93 4.35
CA LEU A 10 4.37 -4.83 3.19
C LEU A 10 5.04 -6.16 3.57
N GLU A 11 6.03 -6.16 4.45
CA GLU A 11 6.65 -7.38 4.99
C GLU A 11 5.63 -8.22 5.75
N ARG A 12 4.82 -7.59 6.61
CA ARG A 12 3.72 -8.24 7.31
C ARG A 12 2.73 -8.84 6.32
N TRP A 13 2.29 -8.09 5.32
CA TRP A 13 1.42 -8.60 4.26
C TRP A 13 2.02 -9.82 3.52
N ARG A 14 3.31 -9.77 3.17
CA ARG A 14 4.01 -10.89 2.49
C ARG A 14 4.12 -12.12 3.39
N ALA A 15 4.39 -11.94 4.69
CA ALA A 15 4.43 -13.04 5.64
C ALA A 15 3.04 -13.69 5.80
N ASP A 16 2.00 -12.87 5.81
CA ASP A 16 0.60 -13.28 6.00
C ASP A 16 0.00 -13.98 4.77
N ARG A 17 0.55 -13.76 3.55
CA ARG A 17 0.14 -14.49 2.32
C ARG A 17 0.25 -16.02 2.45
N GLY A 18 1.18 -16.53 3.26
CA GLY A 18 1.39 -17.97 3.48
C GLY A 18 0.66 -18.53 4.70
N SER A 19 0.20 -17.66 5.60
CA SER A 19 -0.41 -17.97 6.89
C SER A 19 -1.51 -16.95 7.11
N LEU A 20 -2.70 -17.19 6.56
CA LEU A 20 -3.85 -16.30 6.73
C LEU A 20 -3.99 -15.90 8.21
N PRO A 21 -3.81 -14.62 8.58
CA PRO A 21 -4.19 -14.16 9.90
C PRO A 21 -5.70 -14.29 9.93
N THR A 22 -6.24 -15.17 10.77
CA THR A 22 -7.69 -15.34 10.92
C THR A 22 -8.36 -14.06 11.46
N ASP A 23 -7.55 -13.08 11.85
CA ASP A 23 -7.98 -11.81 12.43
C ASP A 23 -8.40 -10.80 11.35
N ARG A 24 -9.72 -10.62 11.26
CA ARG A 24 -10.37 -9.64 10.37
C ARG A 24 -10.01 -8.20 10.72
N GLU A 25 -9.78 -7.89 11.99
CA GLU A 25 -9.48 -6.52 12.44
C GLU A 25 -8.07 -6.12 12.01
N ALA A 26 -7.09 -7.01 12.20
CA ALA A 26 -5.72 -6.78 11.75
C ALA A 26 -5.62 -6.51 10.24
N ARG A 27 -6.40 -7.25 9.43
CA ARG A 27 -6.49 -7.02 7.97
C ARG A 27 -7.11 -5.68 7.63
N ARG A 28 -8.15 -5.24 8.36
CA ARG A 28 -8.78 -3.92 8.17
C ARG A 28 -7.81 -2.79 8.51
N GLU A 29 -7.09 -2.90 9.62
CA GLU A 29 -6.11 -1.91 10.03
C GLU A 29 -4.99 -1.77 8.99
N LEU A 30 -4.46 -2.89 8.50
CA LEU A 30 -3.46 -2.90 7.44
C LEU A 30 -4.00 -2.28 6.14
N LEU A 31 -5.22 -2.62 5.73
CA LEU A 31 -5.88 -2.03 4.56
C LEU A 31 -6.03 -0.50 4.70
N GLU A 32 -6.43 0.00 5.87
CA GLU A 32 -6.56 1.44 6.11
C GLU A 32 -5.22 2.16 6.00
N ARG A 33 -4.15 1.58 6.55
CA ARG A 33 -2.79 2.14 6.45
C ARG A 33 -2.29 2.20 5.01
N LEU A 34 -2.44 1.10 4.25
CA LEU A 34 -2.03 1.04 2.84
C LEU A 34 -2.82 2.02 1.98
N ARG A 35 -4.13 2.16 2.19
CA ARG A 35 -4.96 3.17 1.50
C ARG A 35 -4.53 4.59 1.85
N ALA A 36 -4.23 4.86 3.12
CA ALA A 36 -3.74 6.18 3.55
C ALA A 36 -2.39 6.51 2.90
N TRP A 37 -1.48 5.55 2.82
CA TRP A 37 -0.22 5.71 2.09
C TRP A 37 -0.46 5.98 0.61
N LYS A 38 -1.30 5.19 -0.06
CA LYS A 38 -1.58 5.34 -1.50
C LYS A 38 -2.16 6.72 -1.82
N ALA A 39 -3.12 7.17 -1.00
CA ALA A 39 -3.72 8.49 -1.16
C ALA A 39 -2.69 9.63 -0.99
N GLN A 40 -1.76 9.50 -0.04
CA GLN A 40 -0.67 10.46 0.15
C GLN A 40 0.32 10.42 -1.03
N HIS A 41 0.73 9.23 -1.46
CA HIS A 41 1.60 9.04 -2.61
C HIS A 41 1.03 9.65 -3.89
N ASP A 42 -0.25 9.41 -4.17
CA ASP A 42 -0.93 9.97 -5.35
C ASP A 42 -1.04 11.50 -5.28
N GLN A 43 -1.26 12.06 -4.09
CA GLN A 43 -1.24 13.52 -3.88
C GLN A 43 0.16 14.10 -4.11
N ASP A 44 1.20 13.44 -3.63
CA ASP A 44 2.58 13.92 -3.78
C ASP A 44 3.07 13.77 -5.23
N ARG A 45 2.66 12.69 -5.92
CA ARG A 45 2.82 12.54 -7.38
C ARG A 45 2.15 13.68 -8.13
N ALA A 46 0.90 14.02 -7.79
CA ALA A 46 0.16 15.11 -8.43
C ALA A 46 0.78 16.50 -8.19
N ARG A 47 1.54 16.67 -7.09
CA ARG A 47 2.26 17.91 -6.76
C ARG A 47 3.61 18.05 -7.47
N GLN A 48 4.11 17.03 -8.15
CA GLN A 48 5.39 17.11 -8.86
C GLN A 48 5.32 18.18 -9.96
N PRO A 49 6.26 19.16 -9.98
CA PRO A 49 6.19 20.27 -10.91
C PRO A 49 6.65 19.84 -12.31
N GLY A 50 5.69 19.51 -13.16
CA GLY A 50 5.89 19.20 -14.57
C GLY A 50 6.19 17.73 -14.86
N PRO A 51 6.15 17.35 -16.16
CA PRO A 51 6.12 15.94 -16.57
C PRO A 51 7.42 15.17 -16.29
N PHE A 52 8.57 15.86 -16.29
CA PHE A 52 9.85 15.22 -16.01
C PHE A 52 9.94 14.69 -14.58
N LEU A 53 9.52 15.48 -13.59
CA LEU A 53 9.58 15.08 -12.19
C LEU A 53 8.50 14.05 -11.85
N GLN A 54 7.35 14.08 -12.53
CA GLN A 54 6.37 12.98 -12.46
C GLN A 54 6.96 11.68 -12.99
N MET A 55 7.68 11.71 -14.13
CA MET A 55 8.32 10.51 -14.66
C MET A 55 9.43 9.98 -13.73
N ALA A 56 10.22 10.87 -13.13
CA ALA A 56 11.23 10.49 -12.15
C ALA A 56 10.61 9.91 -10.87
N TRP A 57 9.49 10.49 -10.41
CA TRP A 57 8.70 9.96 -9.30
C TRP A 57 8.21 8.55 -9.60
N ASP A 58 7.58 8.35 -10.75
CA ASP A 58 7.07 7.05 -11.20
C ASP A 58 8.21 6.03 -11.30
N ALA A 59 9.38 6.42 -11.82
CA ALA A 59 10.54 5.53 -11.90
C ALA A 59 11.07 5.10 -10.53
N VAL A 60 11.03 5.99 -9.53
CA VAL A 60 11.54 5.71 -8.17
C VAL A 60 10.57 4.84 -7.38
N PHE A 61 9.27 5.09 -7.48
CA PHE A 61 8.25 4.48 -6.62
C PHE A 61 7.37 3.43 -7.31
N SER A 62 7.62 3.09 -8.58
CA SER A 62 6.77 2.14 -9.32
C SER A 62 6.63 0.79 -8.61
N ASP A 63 7.72 0.24 -8.07
CA ASP A 63 7.71 -1.06 -7.40
C ASP A 63 6.90 -1.00 -6.09
N GLU A 64 7.11 0.01 -5.27
CA GLU A 64 6.31 0.19 -4.04
C GLU A 64 4.83 0.46 -4.36
N ASP A 65 4.52 1.27 -5.38
CA ASP A 65 3.14 1.58 -5.76
C ASP A 65 2.39 0.34 -6.22
N ASP A 66 3.02 -0.48 -7.07
CA ASP A 66 2.46 -1.74 -7.56
C ASP A 66 2.24 -2.74 -6.42
N GLN A 67 3.19 -2.84 -5.49
CA GLN A 67 3.08 -3.73 -4.34
C GLN A 67 1.98 -3.30 -3.38
N VAL A 68 1.82 -1.99 -3.15
CA VAL A 68 0.73 -1.46 -2.33
C VAL A 68 -0.62 -1.69 -3.00
N ALA A 69 -0.73 -1.44 -4.30
CA ALA A 69 -1.97 -1.67 -5.04
C ALA A 69 -2.39 -3.15 -4.98
N GLU A 70 -1.44 -4.08 -5.15
CA GLU A 70 -1.68 -5.51 -5.06
C GLU A 70 -2.06 -5.94 -3.62
N ALA A 71 -1.37 -5.39 -2.60
CA ALA A 71 -1.69 -5.68 -1.21
C ALA A 71 -3.10 -5.21 -0.82
N ILE A 72 -3.49 -4.00 -1.24
CA ILE A 72 -4.84 -3.47 -1.05
C ILE A 72 -5.87 -4.42 -1.67
N ARG A 73 -5.70 -4.79 -2.94
CA ARG A 73 -6.63 -5.67 -3.66
C ARG A 73 -6.80 -7.01 -2.95
N GLN A 74 -5.70 -7.63 -2.53
CA GLN A 74 -5.76 -8.93 -1.84
C GLN A 74 -6.42 -8.85 -0.46
N LEU A 75 -6.17 -7.79 0.29
CA LEU A 75 -6.80 -7.59 1.59
C LEU A 75 -8.32 -7.34 1.44
N GLU A 76 -8.73 -6.59 0.42
CA GLU A 76 -10.15 -6.39 0.08
C GLU A 76 -10.82 -7.73 -0.28
N ASP A 77 -10.20 -8.51 -1.17
CA ASP A 77 -10.70 -9.84 -1.57
C ASP A 77 -10.81 -10.78 -0.37
N ALA A 78 -9.81 -10.79 0.52
CA ALA A 78 -9.80 -11.63 1.71
C ALA A 78 -10.85 -11.21 2.74
N LEU A 79 -11.11 -9.90 2.89
CA LEU A 79 -12.13 -9.35 3.79
C LEU A 79 -13.55 -9.53 3.29
N ALA A 80 -13.74 -9.64 1.96
CA ALA A 80 -15.03 -9.93 1.34
C ALA A 80 -15.40 -11.43 1.45
N GLN A 81 -14.39 -12.31 1.52
CA GLN A 81 -14.57 -13.76 1.67
C GLN A 81 -14.61 -14.24 3.14
N SER A 82 -14.39 -13.34 4.13
CA SER A 82 -14.40 -13.64 5.58
C SER A 82 -15.65 -13.11 6.29
#